data_AF-A0A3P7LV85-F1
#
_entry.id   AF-A0A3P7LV85-F1
#
_cell.length_a   1.000
_cell.length_b   1.000
_cell.length_c   1.000
_cell.angle_alpha   90.00
_cell.angle_beta   90.00
_cell.angle_gamma   90.00
#
_symmetry.space_group_name_H-M   'P 1'
#
loop_
_entity.id
_entity.type
_entity.pdbx_description
1 polymer ?
#
loop_
_entity_poly.entity_id
_entity_poly.type
_entity_poly.pdbx_seq_one_letter_code
_entity_poly.pdbx_strand_id
1 'polypeptide(L)'
;KKLAKSYDAFLASESLIKQIPRIIGPGLNKAGKFPSVVTHAEPLASKVEETKATIKFQMKKVLCLSVAVGHVEMSQEELVSNISLSINFLVSLLKKNWQNVRSLNIKSTMGKAQRLY
;
A
#
# COMPACT_ATOMS: atom_id res chain seq x y z
N LYS A 1 -19.40 9.96 -1.00
CA LYS A 1 -18.86 8.90 -0.10
C LYS A 1 -18.96 7.46 -0.65
N LYS A 2 -19.76 7.17 -1.69
CA LYS A 2 -19.81 5.82 -2.32
C LYS A 2 -18.53 5.48 -3.10
N LEU A 3 -18.03 6.41 -3.93
CA LEU A 3 -16.81 6.22 -4.75
C LEU A 3 -15.56 5.90 -3.91
N ALA A 4 -15.32 6.61 -2.82
CA ALA A 4 -14.17 6.36 -1.94
C ALA A 4 -14.18 4.97 -1.26
N LYS A 5 -15.36 4.31 -1.20
CA LYS A 5 -15.49 2.95 -0.66
C LYS A 5 -15.43 1.87 -1.73
N SER A 6 -15.71 2.19 -3.00
CA SER A 6 -15.75 1.18 -4.08
C SER A 6 -14.39 0.83 -4.65
N TYR A 7 -13.40 1.73 -4.56
CA TYR A 7 -12.05 1.51 -5.10
C TYR A 7 -10.98 1.86 -4.08
N ASP A 8 -9.87 1.12 -4.09
CA ASP A 8 -8.75 1.31 -3.17
C ASP A 8 -7.66 2.26 -3.69
N ALA A 9 -7.53 2.36 -5.01
CA ALA A 9 -6.64 3.30 -5.67
C ALA A 9 -7.38 4.09 -6.74
N PHE A 10 -6.99 5.35 -6.90
CA PHE A 10 -7.46 6.22 -7.98
C PHE A 10 -6.26 6.67 -8.81
N LEU A 11 -6.48 6.79 -10.11
CA LEU A 11 -5.53 7.37 -11.05
C LEU A 11 -6.14 8.66 -11.59
N ALA A 12 -5.34 9.71 -11.68
CA ALA A 12 -5.77 11.00 -12.21
C ALA A 12 -4.76 11.52 -13.21
N SER A 13 -5.25 12.16 -14.29
CA SER A 13 -4.37 12.87 -15.21
C SER A 13 -3.71 14.07 -14.51
N GLU A 14 -2.54 14.45 -15.00
CA GLU A 14 -1.79 15.62 -14.51
C GLU A 14 -2.61 16.93 -14.57
N SER A 15 -3.48 17.06 -15.56
CA SER A 15 -4.39 18.19 -15.72
C SER A 15 -5.47 18.26 -14.62
N LEU A 16 -5.93 17.11 -14.13
CA LEU A 16 -7.05 17.02 -13.18
C LEU A 16 -6.60 16.98 -11.71
N ILE A 17 -5.36 16.53 -11.42
CA ILE A 17 -4.91 16.33 -10.03
C ILE A 17 -4.95 17.60 -9.18
N LYS A 18 -4.71 18.77 -9.80
CA LYS A 18 -4.77 20.09 -9.14
C LYS A 18 -6.20 20.51 -8.76
N GLN A 19 -7.20 20.01 -9.48
CA GLN A 19 -8.61 20.36 -9.27
C GLN A 19 -9.31 19.40 -8.28
N ILE A 20 -8.79 18.19 -8.12
CA ILE A 20 -9.36 17.14 -7.26
C ILE A 20 -9.60 17.56 -5.81
N PRO A 21 -8.66 18.23 -5.11
CA PRO A 21 -8.89 18.69 -3.74
C PRO A 21 -10.05 19.68 -3.62
N ARG A 22 -10.27 20.52 -4.65
CA ARG A 22 -11.33 21.54 -4.68
C ARG A 22 -12.70 20.94 -4.97
N ILE A 23 -12.78 19.98 -5.90
CA ILE A 23 -14.04 19.39 -6.36
C ILE A 23 -14.55 18.31 -5.40
N ILE A 24 -13.67 17.42 -4.94
CA ILE A 24 -14.04 16.26 -4.13
C ILE A 24 -13.94 16.58 -2.62
N GLY A 25 -13.35 17.73 -2.30
CA GLY A 25 -13.10 18.15 -0.93
C GLY A 25 -12.14 17.21 -0.19
N PRO A 26 -12.00 17.34 1.14
CA PRO A 26 -11.05 16.55 1.92
C PRO A 26 -11.44 15.06 2.04
N GLY A 27 -12.55 14.63 1.42
CA GLY A 27 -13.10 13.28 1.56
C GLY A 27 -12.17 12.16 1.07
N LEU A 28 -11.46 12.37 -0.05
CA LEU A 28 -10.49 11.40 -0.56
C LEU A 28 -9.17 11.40 0.22
N ASN A 29 -8.71 12.59 0.64
CA ASN A 29 -7.48 12.71 1.42
C ASN A 29 -7.64 12.10 2.82
N LYS A 30 -8.78 12.35 3.48
CA LYS A 30 -9.11 11.75 4.78
C LYS A 30 -9.24 10.22 4.73
N ALA A 31 -9.62 9.67 3.56
CA ALA A 31 -9.67 8.23 3.33
C ALA A 31 -8.30 7.61 3.01
N GLY A 32 -7.24 8.43 2.83
CA GLY A 32 -5.91 7.95 2.44
C GLY A 32 -5.82 7.46 0.99
N LYS A 33 -6.83 7.76 0.16
CA LYS A 33 -6.95 7.31 -1.23
C LYS A 33 -6.71 8.46 -2.21
N PHE A 34 -5.64 9.23 -1.98
CA PHE A 34 -5.29 10.31 -2.89
C PHE A 34 -4.83 9.71 -4.24
N PRO A 35 -5.30 10.24 -5.38
CA PRO A 35 -4.97 9.66 -6.68
C PRO A 35 -3.48 9.73 -7.00
N SER A 36 -2.94 8.69 -7.64
CA SER A 36 -1.63 8.77 -8.27
C SER A 36 -1.74 9.49 -9.62
N VAL A 37 -0.74 10.29 -9.97
CA VAL A 37 -0.68 11.01 -11.26
C VAL A 37 -0.38 10.01 -12.38
N VAL A 38 -1.05 10.16 -13.52
CA VAL A 38 -0.72 9.49 -14.78
C VAL A 38 -0.39 10.55 -15.82
N THR A 39 0.75 10.42 -16.48
CA THR A 39 1.18 11.26 -17.59
C THR A 39 0.59 10.72 -18.90
N HIS A 40 0.39 11.58 -19.90
CA HIS A 40 -0.14 11.17 -21.20
C HIS A 40 0.82 10.31 -22.03
N ALA A 41 2.08 10.20 -21.60
CA ALA A 41 3.11 9.42 -22.28
C ALA A 41 3.12 7.94 -21.89
N GLU A 42 2.49 7.57 -20.76
CA GLU A 42 2.50 6.20 -20.24
C GLU A 42 1.19 5.46 -20.54
N PRO A 43 1.24 4.16 -20.92
CA PRO A 43 0.04 3.36 -21.08
C PRO A 43 -0.68 3.17 -19.74
N LEU A 44 -1.96 3.52 -19.69
CA LEU A 44 -2.78 3.38 -18.47
C LEU A 44 -2.82 1.94 -17.95
N ALA A 45 -2.79 0.94 -18.84
CA ALA A 45 -2.84 -0.47 -18.46
C ALA A 45 -1.65 -0.86 -17.57
N SER A 46 -0.44 -0.49 -17.97
CA SER A 46 0.78 -0.76 -17.19
C SER A 46 0.75 -0.06 -15.83
N LYS A 47 0.26 1.19 -15.77
CA LYS A 47 0.14 1.90 -14.49
C LYS A 47 -0.88 1.27 -13.55
N VAL A 48 -1.97 0.74 -14.09
CA VAL A 48 -2.97 0.01 -13.31
C VAL A 48 -2.36 -1.27 -12.74
N GLU A 49 -1.60 -2.02 -13.53
CA GLU A 49 -0.90 -3.23 -13.08
C GLU A 49 0.16 -2.91 -12.01
N GLU A 50 0.99 -1.90 -12.22
CA GLU A 50 1.93 -1.41 -11.22
C GLU A 50 1.22 -1.05 -9.91
N THR A 51 0.11 -0.32 -9.99
CA THR A 51 -0.63 0.12 -8.81
C THR A 51 -1.29 -1.05 -8.08
N LYS A 52 -1.72 -2.10 -8.81
CA LYS A 52 -2.25 -3.34 -8.23
C LYS A 52 -1.15 -4.18 -7.56
N ALA A 53 0.05 -4.21 -8.15
CA ALA A 53 1.19 -4.95 -7.61
C ALA A 53 1.90 -4.21 -6.46
N THR A 54 1.66 -2.90 -6.32
CA THR A 54 2.32 -2.08 -5.30
C THR A 54 1.59 -2.12 -3.96
N ILE A 55 2.33 -2.51 -2.94
CA ILE A 55 1.88 -2.46 -1.55
C ILE A 55 2.21 -1.09 -0.94
N LYS A 56 1.19 -0.32 -0.52
CA LYS A 56 1.38 0.99 0.12
C LYS A 56 1.53 0.87 1.63
N PHE A 57 2.72 1.16 2.14
CA PHE A 57 2.94 1.39 3.57
C PHE A 57 2.57 2.83 3.94
N GLN A 58 1.42 3.02 4.58
CA GLN A 58 1.05 4.32 5.14
C GLN A 58 1.36 4.36 6.63
N MET A 59 2.43 5.07 7.01
CA MET A 59 2.69 5.36 8.42
C MET A 59 1.60 6.31 8.94
N LYS A 60 0.80 5.81 9.89
CA LYS A 60 -0.16 6.59 10.66
C LYS A 60 0.41 6.86 12.06
N LYS A 61 -0.30 7.63 12.90
CA LYS A 61 0.04 7.81 14.33
C LYS A 61 -0.21 6.53 15.18
N VAL A 62 0.02 5.35 14.61
CA VAL A 62 -0.11 4.04 15.28
C VAL A 62 1.17 3.27 15.08
N LEU A 63 1.56 2.52 16.13
CA LEU A 63 2.80 1.76 16.18
C LEU A 63 2.70 0.41 15.45
N CYS A 64 1.48 -0.08 15.20
CA CYS A 64 1.22 -1.33 14.51
C CYS A 64 0.64 -1.05 13.12
N LEU A 65 1.26 -1.63 12.11
CA LEU A 65 0.79 -1.60 10.73
C LEU A 65 0.51 -3.04 10.30
N SER A 66 -0.62 -3.26 9.63
CA SER A 66 -0.97 -4.56 9.05
C SER A 66 -1.21 -4.35 7.57
N VAL A 67 -0.48 -5.12 6.76
CA VAL A 67 -0.44 -4.97 5.32
C VAL A 67 -0.49 -6.35 4.68
N ALA A 68 -1.23 -6.46 3.58
CA ALA A 68 -1.31 -7.69 2.79
C ALA A 68 -0.09 -7.77 1.86
N VAL A 69 0.64 -8.89 1.94
CA VAL A 69 1.91 -9.09 1.20
C VAL A 69 1.80 -10.18 0.13
N GLY A 70 0.65 -10.87 0.04
CA GLY A 70 0.44 -11.89 -0.98
C GLY A 70 -0.95 -12.50 -0.96
N HIS A 71 -1.23 -13.30 -1.99
CA HIS A 71 -2.45 -14.07 -2.17
C HIS A 71 -2.18 -15.58 -2.04
N VAL A 72 -3.25 -16.36 -1.82
CA VAL A 72 -3.16 -17.82 -1.64
C VAL A 72 -2.74 -18.55 -2.92
N GLU A 73 -2.95 -17.94 -4.09
CA GLU A 73 -2.59 -18.50 -5.40
C GLU A 73 -1.10 -18.33 -5.75
N MET A 74 -0.33 -17.56 -4.97
CA MET A 74 1.11 -17.39 -5.16
C MET A 74 1.90 -18.59 -4.64
N SER A 75 3.05 -18.86 -5.24
CA SER A 75 3.95 -19.92 -4.78
C SER A 75 4.61 -19.55 -3.44
N GLN A 76 5.08 -20.57 -2.71
CA GLN A 76 5.75 -20.35 -1.41
C GLN A 76 7.01 -19.50 -1.55
N GLU A 77 7.78 -19.68 -2.63
CA GLU A 77 9.02 -18.94 -2.89
C GLU A 77 8.74 -17.45 -3.15
N GLU A 78 7.73 -17.16 -3.97
CA GLU A 78 7.28 -15.78 -4.23
C GLU A 78 6.80 -15.09 -2.95
N LEU A 79 6.03 -15.81 -2.11
CA LEU A 79 5.56 -15.28 -0.83
C LEU A 79 6.73 -14.94 0.10
N VAL A 80 7.72 -15.82 0.22
CA VAL A 80 8.90 -15.56 1.07
C VAL A 80 9.69 -14.36 0.55
N SER A 81 9.89 -14.26 -0.77
CA SER A 81 10.54 -13.12 -1.41
C SER A 81 9.80 -11.81 -1.12
N ASN A 82 8.49 -11.79 -1.33
CA ASN A 82 7.63 -10.63 -1.08
C ASN A 82 7.65 -10.20 0.40
N ILE A 83 7.61 -11.17 1.33
CA ILE A 83 7.69 -10.92 2.77
C ILE A 83 9.04 -10.28 3.13
N SER A 84 10.15 -10.83 2.64
CA SER A 84 11.48 -10.30 2.90
C SER A 84 11.64 -8.88 2.36
N LEU A 85 11.23 -8.63 1.10
CA LEU A 85 11.25 -7.31 0.48
C LEU A 85 10.41 -6.29 1.27
N SER A 86 9.22 -6.69 1.69
CA SER A 86 8.30 -5.84 2.47
C SER A 86 8.89 -5.47 3.84
N ILE A 87 9.50 -6.42 4.54
CA ILE A 87 10.14 -6.18 5.84
C ILE A 87 11.34 -5.24 5.65
N ASN A 88 12.21 -5.50 4.68
CA ASN A 88 13.40 -4.69 4.42
C ASN A 88 13.03 -3.25 4.04
N PHE A 89 12.01 -3.07 3.20
CA PHE A 89 11.51 -1.75 2.84
C PHE A 89 10.89 -1.02 4.03
N LEU A 90 10.14 -1.71 4.90
CA LEU A 90 9.58 -1.09 6.10
C LEU A 90 10.69 -0.66 7.07
N VAL A 91 11.70 -1.50 7.27
CA VAL A 91 12.82 -1.21 8.16
C VAL A 91 13.64 -0.02 7.67
N SER A 92 13.89 0.10 6.37
CA SER A 92 14.66 1.22 5.80
C SER A 92 13.99 2.58 5.95
N LEU A 93 12.67 2.62 6.12
CA LEU A 93 11.92 3.85 6.39
C LEU A 93 12.02 4.32 7.86
N LEU A 94 12.50 3.48 8.78
CA LEU A 94 12.60 3.81 10.20
C LEU A 94 13.98 4.40 10.53
N LYS A 95 14.01 5.53 11.24
CA LYS A 95 15.26 6.25 11.60
C LYS A 95 16.31 5.42 12.35
N LYS A 96 15.93 4.31 12.98
CA LYS A 96 16.84 3.38 13.68
C LYS A 96 16.75 1.94 13.14
N ASN A 97 16.21 1.75 11.94
CA ASN A 97 16.05 0.45 11.30
C ASN A 97 15.45 -0.60 12.28
N TRP A 98 16.14 -1.73 12.46
CA TRP A 98 15.73 -2.86 13.29
C TRP A 98 15.59 -2.53 14.78
N GLN A 99 16.31 -1.55 15.32
CA GLN A 99 16.18 -1.18 16.74
C GLN A 99 14.81 -0.57 17.06
N ASN A 100 14.10 -0.09 16.04
CA ASN A 100 12.75 0.46 16.18
C ASN A 100 11.65 -0.58 15.94
N VAL A 101 12.03 -1.83 15.67
CA VAL A 101 11.10 -2.95 15.47
C VAL A 101 11.11 -3.81 16.73
N ARG A 102 9.97 -3.89 17.43
CA ARG A 102 9.85 -4.73 18.64
C ARG A 102 9.44 -6.17 18.31
N SER A 103 8.55 -6.34 17.35
CA SER A 103 8.06 -7.66 16.94
C SER A 103 7.49 -7.63 15.53
N LEU A 104 7.69 -8.72 14.79
CA LEU A 104 7.10 -8.95 13.46
C LEU A 104 6.25 -10.22 13.50
N ASN A 105 4.97 -10.08 13.14
CA ASN A 105 4.02 -11.18 13.13
C ASN A 105 3.46 -11.36 11.72
N ILE A 106 3.45 -12.61 11.25
CA ILE A 106 2.79 -13.01 10.00
C ILE A 106 1.54 -13.79 10.38
N LYS A 107 0.41 -13.45 9.75
CA LYS A 107 -0.81 -14.24 9.84
C LYS A 107 -1.43 -14.39 8.46
N SER A 108 -2.09 -15.53 8.24
CA SER A 108 -3.03 -15.68 7.13
C SER A 108 -4.43 -15.20 7.56
N THR A 109 -5.35 -15.07 6.60
CA THR A 109 -6.72 -14.56 6.85
C THR A 109 -7.46 -15.35 7.94
N MET A 110 -7.26 -16.66 7.99
CA MET A 110 -7.94 -17.59 8.92
C MET A 110 -6.97 -18.37 9.82
N GLY A 111 -5.66 -18.15 9.70
CA GLY A 111 -4.65 -18.91 10.43
C GLY A 111 -4.17 -18.21 11.71
N LYS A 112 -3.47 -18.99 12.54
CA LYS A 112 -2.79 -18.48 13.73
C LYS A 112 -1.62 -17.57 13.31
N ALA A 113 -1.39 -16.51 14.10
CA ALA A 113 -0.24 -15.65 13.88
C ALA A 113 1.06 -16.36 14.28
N GLN A 114 2.05 -16.32 13.39
CA GLN A 114 3.40 -16.77 13.62
C GLN A 114 4.30 -15.56 13.83
N ARG A 115 5.11 -15.59 14.89
CA ARG A 115 6.05 -14.52 15.20
C ARG A 115 7.40 -14.82 14.57
N LEU A 116 7.92 -13.88 13.78
CA LEU A 116 9.25 -13.95 13.18
C LEU A 116 10.32 -13.26 14.02
N TYR A 117 9.94 -12.18 14.72
CA TYR A 117 10.82 -11.34 15.54
C TYR A 117 10.03 -10.81 16.74
#